data_AF-A0AAV5EA23-F1
#
_entry.id   AF-A0AAV5EA23-F1
#
_cell.length_a   1.000
_cell.length_b   1.000
_cell.length_c   1.000
_cell.angle_alpha   90.00
_cell.angle_beta   90.00
_cell.angle_gamma   90.00
#
_symmetry.space_group_name_H-M   'P 1'
#
loop_
_entity.id
_entity.type
_entity.pdbx_description
1 polymer ?
#
loop_
_entity_poly.entity_id
_entity_poly.type
_entity_poly.pdbx_seq_one_letter_code
_entity_poly.pdbx_strand_id
1 'polypeptide(L)'
;MEKARAKKGMDLHGGGCTGSLERSILGIRVKRKLAQASFAAPNIADQLTLLLFKSRIRSDPSRALATWGNLSLPICQWHGVGCGLSGRRRGRVVALDLAELNLLGTITPALGNLTYLRQLHLSGNRFHGILPQELGNLHDLEKLQINYNSIVGVIPPLLSNCSHLIEISVYRNKIHGGIPSELFSLYNLESLFLGENFLTGSISSNIGRLVNLKKLVLQRNNMTGEIPTEIGSLANLNVLALGVNQFSGTIPTSLGNLSAMTILTITLNELEGSIPPLQTLSSLSVLELGANKLEGPIPSCATNGFAFENLVGTGSFGSVYKGRMRDNGQHVIIAVKGHDFKALVYEFLPNGNLDQWLHQNIIEDGEQKALHLMARLCVAIDVASSLDYLHKYKPVPIIHCDLKPSNVLLDSDMVAHISKLKWSFVIDYLISVYILEYGLGNEVSIHGDVYSYGILLLEMFTGNRPTDSEFEETIGLREYVLMALPDRVDVITDQQLLAEKEEGETGTSNSGSISRDVKIACITSILQVGICCSEETPMDRLPIGDALKELQAIRGKFLKHLSSEGAMEHHHQATEELKINNCSRDT
;
A
#
# COMPACT_ATOMS: atom_id res chain seq x y z
N MET A 1 16.80 -66.55 -21.21
CA MET A 1 17.57 -67.51 -20.38
C MET A 1 18.59 -66.71 -19.58
N GLU A 2 18.69 -67.00 -18.28
CA GLU A 2 19.92 -67.05 -17.46
C GLU A 2 21.03 -65.99 -17.68
N LYS A 3 21.68 -65.38 -16.68
CA LYS A 3 21.97 -65.79 -15.29
C LYS A 3 22.67 -64.59 -14.59
N ALA A 4 22.34 -64.31 -13.33
CA ALA A 4 23.22 -64.44 -12.14
C ALA A 4 24.24 -63.29 -11.91
N ARG A 5 24.66 -62.86 -10.70
CA ARG A 5 24.46 -63.18 -9.26
C ARG A 5 25.11 -61.98 -8.51
N ALA A 6 24.54 -61.41 -7.43
CA ALA A 6 24.78 -61.73 -6.00
C ALA A 6 26.26 -61.69 -5.56
N LYS A 7 26.73 -61.14 -4.42
CA LYS A 7 26.13 -60.91 -3.08
C LYS A 7 27.19 -60.25 -2.14
N LYS A 8 26.73 -59.52 -1.10
CA LYS A 8 27.15 -59.42 0.34
C LYS A 8 28.66 -59.31 0.72
N GLY A 9 29.09 -58.61 1.77
CA GLY A 9 28.43 -57.87 2.86
C GLY A 9 29.36 -57.71 4.10
N MET A 10 28.96 -56.80 5.00
CA MET A 10 29.12 -56.76 6.48
C MET A 10 30.50 -56.65 7.20
N ASP A 11 30.70 -55.49 7.85
CA ASP A 11 30.78 -55.23 9.31
C ASP A 11 32.00 -55.53 10.23
N LEU A 12 32.24 -54.50 11.08
CA LEU A 12 32.72 -54.43 12.50
C LEU A 12 34.21 -54.66 12.83
N HIS A 13 34.90 -53.67 13.44
CA HIS A 13 34.97 -53.45 14.90
C HIS A 13 35.93 -52.29 15.25
N GLY A 14 35.78 -51.76 16.47
CA GLY A 14 36.45 -50.57 17.01
C GLY A 14 37.78 -50.83 17.75
N GLY A 15 38.39 -49.73 18.21
CA GLY A 15 39.58 -49.73 19.06
C GLY A 15 40.04 -48.29 19.32
N GLY A 16 40.06 -47.86 20.59
CA GLY A 16 40.34 -46.48 20.99
C GLY A 16 41.56 -46.29 21.89
N CYS A 17 41.72 -45.02 22.29
CA CYS A 17 42.38 -44.45 23.48
C CYS A 17 43.81 -43.86 23.42
N THR A 18 43.91 -42.75 24.19
CA THR A 18 45.06 -41.98 24.74
C THR A 18 45.67 -40.93 23.80
N GLY A 19 45.70 -39.62 24.08
CA GLY A 19 46.20 -38.82 25.23
C GLY A 19 47.32 -37.92 24.65
N SER A 20 47.44 -36.60 24.80
CA SER A 20 47.47 -35.73 25.97
C SER A 20 47.52 -34.25 25.51
N LEU A 21 47.04 -33.34 26.36
CA LEU A 21 47.30 -31.90 26.29
C LEU A 21 48.80 -31.58 26.47
N GLU A 22 49.28 -30.54 25.78
CA GLU A 22 50.32 -29.64 26.32
C GLU A 22 50.09 -28.21 25.77
N ARG A 23 49.92 -27.25 26.68
CA ARG A 23 50.00 -25.81 26.40
C ARG A 23 51.48 -25.42 26.41
N SER A 24 51.93 -24.64 25.44
CA SER A 24 53.02 -23.68 25.63
C SER A 24 52.98 -22.56 24.61
N ILE A 25 53.13 -21.35 25.14
CA ILE A 25 53.15 -20.03 24.49
C ILE A 25 54.52 -19.84 23.83
N LEU A 26 54.57 -19.39 22.57
CA LEU A 26 55.43 -18.31 22.03
C LEU A 26 55.55 -18.41 20.50
N GLY A 27 55.47 -17.26 19.82
CA GLY A 27 56.19 -17.06 18.55
C GLY A 27 55.34 -16.86 17.31
N ILE A 28 54.74 -15.67 17.18
CA ILE A 28 54.30 -15.13 15.89
C ILE A 28 55.51 -15.07 14.94
N ARG A 29 55.44 -15.79 13.82
CA ARG A 29 56.19 -15.48 12.61
C ARG A 29 55.35 -15.83 11.38
N VAL A 30 54.34 -14.99 11.13
CA VAL A 30 53.68 -14.96 9.81
C VAL A 30 54.72 -14.46 8.80
N LYS A 31 55.31 -15.37 8.03
CA LYS A 31 55.97 -15.01 6.78
C LYS A 31 54.89 -14.46 5.85
N ARG A 32 54.77 -13.13 5.77
CA ARG A 32 54.09 -12.43 4.68
C ARG A 32 54.79 -12.83 3.38
N LYS A 33 54.26 -13.85 2.70
CA LYS A 33 54.50 -14.01 1.27
C LYS A 33 53.70 -12.87 0.62
N LEU A 34 54.39 -11.77 0.31
CA LEU A 34 53.89 -10.76 -0.61
C LEU A 34 53.65 -11.47 -1.95
N ALA A 35 52.43 -11.99 -2.14
CA ALA A 35 51.93 -12.30 -3.45
C ALA A 35 51.77 -10.95 -4.15
N GLN A 36 52.73 -10.60 -5.00
CA GLN A 36 52.52 -9.57 -6.00
C GLN A 36 51.28 -10.00 -6.80
N ALA A 37 50.18 -9.28 -6.60
CA ALA A 37 49.05 -9.36 -7.49
C ALA A 37 49.57 -8.96 -8.87
N SER A 38 49.70 -9.95 -9.76
CA SER A 38 49.80 -9.71 -11.19
C SER A 38 48.54 -8.95 -11.59
N PHE A 39 48.68 -7.63 -11.69
CA PHE A 39 47.69 -6.74 -12.28
C PHE A 39 47.59 -7.13 -13.74
N ALA A 40 46.51 -7.85 -14.10
CA ALA A 40 46.14 -7.97 -15.50
C ALA A 40 46.00 -6.55 -16.06
N ALA A 41 46.63 -6.29 -17.20
CA ALA A 41 46.60 -4.97 -17.83
C ALA A 41 45.13 -4.49 -17.95
N PRO A 42 44.84 -3.22 -17.61
CA PRO A 42 43.48 -2.69 -17.70
C PRO A 42 42.97 -2.86 -19.14
N ASN A 43 41.78 -3.43 -19.30
CA ASN A 43 41.18 -3.54 -20.62
C ASN A 43 40.75 -2.14 -21.08
N ILE A 44 41.57 -1.57 -21.97
CA ILE A 44 41.40 -0.23 -22.54
C ILE A 44 39.99 -0.06 -23.14
N ALA A 45 39.40 -1.11 -23.72
CA ALA A 45 38.07 -1.04 -24.33
C ALA A 45 36.96 -0.80 -23.30
N ASP A 46 36.97 -1.51 -22.18
CA ASP A 46 35.98 -1.33 -21.10
C ASP A 46 36.14 0.07 -20.48
N GLN A 47 37.38 0.52 -20.30
CA GLN A 47 37.70 1.85 -19.78
C GLN A 47 37.17 2.96 -20.68
N LEU A 48 37.43 2.89 -21.99
CA LEU A 48 36.93 3.86 -22.96
C LEU A 48 35.41 3.87 -22.99
N THR A 49 34.77 2.70 -22.91
CA THR A 49 33.31 2.58 -22.86
C THR A 49 32.72 3.28 -21.65
N LEU A 50 33.29 3.09 -20.46
CA LEU A 50 32.85 3.78 -19.26
C LEU A 50 33.08 5.28 -19.32
N LEU A 51 34.19 5.74 -19.91
CA LEU A 51 34.43 7.18 -20.12
C LEU A 51 33.45 7.80 -21.12
N LEU A 52 33.06 7.06 -22.17
CA LEU A 52 31.99 7.48 -23.08
C LEU A 52 30.65 7.56 -22.36
N PHE A 53 30.32 6.60 -21.50
CA PHE A 53 29.13 6.68 -20.65
C PHE A 53 29.18 7.91 -19.73
N LYS A 54 30.29 8.12 -19.02
CA LYS A 54 30.51 9.31 -18.17
C LYS A 54 30.33 10.61 -18.93
N SER A 55 30.78 10.69 -20.19
CA SER A 55 30.59 11.89 -21.02
C SER A 55 29.12 12.26 -21.29
N ARG A 56 28.19 11.30 -21.12
CA ARG A 56 26.75 11.52 -21.23
C ARG A 56 26.08 11.89 -19.91
N ILE A 57 26.84 11.93 -18.81
CA ILE A 57 26.38 12.40 -17.51
C ILE A 57 26.61 13.90 -17.42
N ARG A 58 25.51 14.66 -17.32
CA ARG A 58 25.51 16.13 -17.23
C ARG A 58 25.63 16.63 -15.80
N SER A 59 25.11 15.88 -14.83
CA SER A 59 25.19 16.23 -13.41
C SER A 59 25.48 14.98 -12.58
N ASP A 60 26.45 15.11 -11.67
CA ASP A 60 26.86 14.10 -10.69
C ASP A 60 26.96 14.78 -9.32
N PRO A 61 25.82 15.01 -8.63
CA PRO A 61 25.80 15.77 -7.37
C PRO A 61 26.56 15.07 -6.24
N SER A 62 26.52 13.73 -6.22
CA SER A 62 27.22 12.90 -5.25
C SER A 62 28.72 12.77 -5.54
N ARG A 63 29.19 13.30 -6.68
CA ARG A 63 30.56 13.15 -7.19
C ARG A 63 30.97 11.67 -7.29
N ALA A 64 30.01 10.78 -7.47
CA ALA A 64 30.22 9.34 -7.47
C ALA A 64 31.13 8.90 -8.62
N LEU A 65 31.10 9.62 -9.75
CA LEU A 65 31.95 9.34 -10.91
C LEU A 65 33.29 10.08 -10.85
N ALA A 66 33.64 10.72 -9.74
CA ALA A 66 34.90 11.46 -9.61
C ALA A 66 36.14 10.57 -9.79
N THR A 67 36.08 9.28 -9.39
CA THR A 67 37.19 8.34 -9.56
C THR A 67 37.39 7.90 -11.02
N TRP A 68 36.35 8.04 -11.85
CA TRP A 68 36.38 7.56 -13.23
C TRP A 68 37.31 8.42 -14.09
N GLY A 69 38.27 7.78 -14.74
CA GLY A 69 39.31 8.46 -15.54
C GLY A 69 40.57 8.80 -14.76
N ASN A 70 40.65 8.50 -13.46
CA ASN A 70 41.91 8.60 -12.73
C ASN A 70 42.86 7.48 -13.17
N LEU A 71 43.93 7.83 -13.90
CA LEU A 71 44.93 6.90 -14.43
C LEU A 71 45.71 6.15 -13.33
N SER A 72 45.67 6.64 -12.08
CA SER A 72 46.32 5.99 -10.94
C SER A 72 45.45 4.92 -10.28
N LEU A 73 44.16 4.82 -10.64
CA LEU A 73 43.21 3.86 -10.10
C LEU A 73 42.77 2.86 -11.18
N PRO A 74 42.95 1.54 -10.96
CA PRO A 74 42.39 0.53 -11.85
C PRO A 74 40.88 0.69 -12.02
N ILE A 75 40.37 0.40 -13.22
CA ILE A 75 38.94 0.48 -13.57
C ILE A 75 38.04 -0.28 -12.57
N CYS A 76 38.52 -1.41 -12.05
CA CYS A 76 37.80 -2.25 -11.10
C CYS A 76 37.69 -1.66 -9.68
N GLN A 77 38.33 -0.51 -9.43
CA GLN A 77 38.21 0.27 -8.21
C GLN A 77 37.39 1.54 -8.44
N TRP A 78 36.91 1.78 -9.66
CA TRP A 78 36.01 2.90 -9.91
C TRP A 78 34.68 2.63 -9.21
N HIS A 79 34.10 3.67 -8.60
CA HIS A 79 32.83 3.55 -7.92
C HIS A 79 31.77 2.94 -8.85
N GLY A 80 31.05 1.94 -8.34
CA GLY A 80 30.01 1.22 -9.07
C GLY A 80 30.50 0.19 -10.10
N VAL A 81 31.80 0.02 -10.32
CA VAL A 81 32.33 -0.92 -11.32
C VAL A 81 32.79 -2.22 -10.67
N GLY A 82 32.12 -3.33 -11.01
CA GLY A 82 32.52 -4.68 -10.63
C GLY A 82 33.25 -5.40 -11.76
N CYS A 83 34.40 -6.01 -11.46
CA CYS A 83 35.17 -6.80 -12.42
C CYS A 83 35.16 -8.30 -12.09
N GLY A 84 35.24 -9.13 -13.14
CA GLY A 84 35.38 -10.57 -12.97
C GLY A 84 36.72 -10.95 -12.32
N LEU A 85 36.70 -11.99 -11.49
CA LEU A 85 37.87 -12.45 -10.71
C LEU A 85 38.60 -13.63 -11.35
N SER A 86 37.96 -14.36 -12.26
CA SER A 86 38.48 -15.63 -12.81
C SER A 86 38.08 -15.86 -14.27
N GLY A 87 38.78 -16.81 -14.90
CA GLY A 87 38.52 -17.25 -16.28
C GLY A 87 38.57 -16.11 -17.31
N ARG A 88 37.73 -16.24 -18.37
CA ARG A 88 37.61 -15.25 -19.46
C ARG A 88 37.14 -13.85 -19.02
N ARG A 89 36.61 -13.74 -17.79
CA ARG A 89 36.07 -12.50 -17.22
C ARG A 89 37.09 -11.77 -16.34
N ARG A 90 38.26 -12.36 -16.06
CA ARG A 90 39.25 -11.77 -15.14
C ARG A 90 39.66 -10.37 -15.62
N GLY A 91 39.38 -9.36 -14.80
CA GLY A 91 39.68 -7.95 -15.10
C GLY A 91 38.75 -7.27 -16.10
N ARG A 92 37.68 -7.96 -16.57
CA ARG A 92 36.62 -7.38 -17.41
C ARG A 92 35.50 -6.85 -16.54
N VAL A 93 34.81 -5.80 -16.99
CA VAL A 93 33.63 -5.28 -16.30
C VAL A 93 32.49 -6.28 -16.43
N VAL A 94 31.98 -6.74 -15.29
CA VAL A 94 30.87 -7.71 -15.18
C VAL A 94 29.66 -7.13 -14.45
N ALA A 95 29.83 -6.04 -13.71
CA ALA A 95 28.73 -5.32 -13.07
C ALA A 95 28.96 -3.82 -13.16
N LEU A 96 27.90 -3.07 -13.42
CA LEU A 96 27.85 -1.63 -13.29
C LEU A 96 26.65 -1.28 -12.41
N ASP A 97 26.92 -0.86 -11.17
CA ASP A 97 25.93 -0.46 -10.19
C ASP A 97 26.11 1.01 -9.81
N LEU A 98 25.20 1.85 -10.28
CA LEU A 98 25.19 3.29 -10.06
C LEU A 98 23.83 3.75 -9.52
N ALA A 99 23.14 2.89 -8.76
CA ALA A 99 21.81 3.19 -8.26
C ALA A 99 21.78 4.30 -7.20
N GLU A 100 20.70 5.08 -7.16
CA GLU A 100 20.42 6.10 -6.13
C GLU A 100 21.48 7.21 -6.01
N LEU A 101 22.15 7.55 -7.13
CA LEU A 101 23.23 8.55 -7.16
C LEU A 101 22.79 9.94 -7.65
N ASN A 102 21.50 10.10 -7.99
CA ASN A 102 20.91 11.32 -8.54
C ASN A 102 21.60 11.82 -9.84
N LEU A 103 22.19 10.90 -10.61
CA LEU A 103 22.90 11.17 -11.86
C LEU A 103 21.90 11.67 -12.91
N LEU A 104 22.23 12.79 -13.56
CA LEU A 104 21.47 13.32 -14.69
C LEU A 104 22.22 13.03 -15.99
N GLY A 105 21.58 12.36 -16.95
CA GLY A 105 22.21 12.04 -18.23
C GLY A 105 21.41 11.10 -19.11
N THR A 106 22.07 10.51 -20.10
CA THR A 106 21.48 9.52 -21.01
C THR A 106 22.27 8.22 -21.02
N ILE A 107 21.60 7.09 -21.18
CA ILE A 107 22.26 5.79 -21.39
C ILE A 107 22.86 5.76 -22.80
N THR A 108 24.19 5.62 -22.90
CA THR A 108 24.89 5.64 -24.20
C THR A 108 24.83 4.28 -24.90
N PRO A 109 24.68 4.23 -26.24
CA PRO A 109 24.84 3.00 -27.02
C PRO A 109 26.16 2.27 -26.79
N ALA A 110 27.23 3.01 -26.46
CA ALA A 110 28.55 2.43 -26.21
C ALA A 110 28.55 1.40 -25.05
N LEU A 111 27.60 1.46 -24.12
CA LEU A 111 27.48 0.44 -23.07
C LEU A 111 27.32 -0.98 -23.62
N GLY A 112 26.76 -1.13 -24.83
CA GLY A 112 26.68 -2.42 -25.53
C GLY A 112 28.03 -3.07 -25.82
N ASN A 113 29.14 -2.33 -25.68
CA ASN A 113 30.50 -2.86 -25.86
C ASN A 113 31.06 -3.56 -24.59
N LEU A 114 30.38 -3.47 -23.45
CA LEU A 114 30.76 -4.20 -22.23
C LEU A 114 30.29 -5.66 -22.30
N THR A 115 30.77 -6.42 -23.28
CA THR A 115 30.21 -7.74 -23.64
C THR A 115 30.21 -8.83 -22.55
N TYR A 116 30.90 -8.60 -21.42
CA TYR A 116 30.92 -9.48 -20.25
C TYR A 116 30.03 -9.00 -19.10
N LEU A 117 29.28 -7.91 -19.29
CA LEU A 117 28.40 -7.32 -18.30
C LEU A 117 27.26 -8.29 -17.99
N ARG A 118 27.11 -8.64 -16.71
CA ARG A 118 26.05 -9.49 -16.16
C ARG A 118 24.99 -8.68 -15.43
N GLN A 119 25.37 -7.55 -14.85
CA GLN A 119 24.46 -6.66 -14.13
C GLN A 119 24.64 -5.22 -14.58
N LEU A 120 23.53 -4.59 -14.99
CA LEU A 120 23.43 -3.16 -15.22
C LEU A 120 22.36 -2.59 -14.30
N HIS A 121 22.78 -1.88 -13.25
CA HIS A 121 21.90 -1.29 -12.26
C HIS A 121 22.06 0.24 -12.23
N LEU A 122 21.04 0.94 -12.71
CA LEU A 122 20.97 2.40 -12.88
C LEU A 122 19.73 3.00 -12.20
N SER A 123 19.05 2.24 -11.33
CA SER A 123 17.79 2.65 -10.71
C SER A 123 17.92 3.91 -9.84
N GLY A 124 16.85 4.69 -9.66
CA GLY A 124 16.85 5.83 -8.73
C GLY A 124 17.73 6.99 -9.18
N ASN A 125 17.73 7.28 -10.49
CA ASN A 125 18.52 8.36 -11.08
C ASN A 125 17.62 9.26 -11.94
N ARG A 126 18.23 10.22 -12.63
CA ARG A 126 17.56 11.11 -13.60
C ARG A 126 18.01 10.79 -15.02
N PHE A 127 18.17 9.52 -15.36
CA PHE A 127 18.45 9.11 -16.74
C PHE A 127 17.23 9.38 -17.62
N HIS A 128 17.46 9.97 -18.78
CA HIS A 128 16.42 10.27 -19.77
C HIS A 128 16.86 9.84 -21.18
N GLY A 129 15.99 10.03 -22.18
CA GLY A 129 16.22 9.56 -23.54
C GLY A 129 15.77 8.10 -23.72
N ILE A 130 16.19 7.46 -24.81
CA ILE A 130 15.76 6.09 -25.15
C ILE A 130 16.68 5.03 -24.56
N LEU A 131 16.14 3.82 -24.38
CA LEU A 131 16.95 2.64 -24.08
C LEU A 131 17.67 2.19 -25.36
N PRO A 132 19.02 2.15 -25.42
CA PRO A 132 19.75 1.81 -26.64
C PRO A 132 19.54 0.36 -27.06
N GLN A 133 19.37 0.12 -28.36
CA GLN A 133 19.22 -1.22 -28.92
C GLN A 133 20.50 -2.07 -28.77
N GLU A 134 21.65 -1.41 -28.68
CA GLU A 134 22.98 -2.02 -28.51
C GLU A 134 23.12 -2.75 -27.17
N LEU A 135 22.23 -2.52 -26.20
CA LEU A 135 22.15 -3.35 -25.01
C LEU A 135 21.88 -4.83 -25.35
N GLY A 136 21.28 -5.12 -26.51
CA GLY A 136 21.14 -6.48 -27.04
C GLY A 136 22.46 -7.20 -27.35
N ASN A 137 23.59 -6.49 -27.39
CA ASN A 137 24.92 -7.09 -27.57
C ASN A 137 25.51 -7.66 -26.27
N LEU A 138 24.85 -7.42 -25.13
CA LEU A 138 25.30 -7.87 -23.81
C LEU A 138 24.85 -9.31 -23.55
N HIS A 139 25.38 -10.26 -24.31
CA HIS A 139 24.91 -11.66 -24.27
C HIS A 139 25.03 -12.34 -22.89
N ASP A 140 25.98 -11.91 -22.04
CA ASP A 140 26.16 -12.41 -20.66
C ASP A 140 25.22 -11.68 -19.65
N LEU A 141 24.37 -10.74 -20.08
CA LEU A 141 23.53 -9.92 -19.18
C LEU A 141 22.45 -10.77 -18.50
N GLU A 142 22.40 -10.68 -17.18
CA GLU A 142 21.47 -11.41 -16.30
C GLU A 142 20.44 -10.46 -15.68
N LYS A 143 20.85 -9.24 -15.33
CA LYS A 143 19.99 -8.26 -14.66
C LYS A 143 20.09 -6.89 -15.31
N LEU A 144 18.96 -6.40 -15.79
CA LEU A 144 18.79 -5.04 -16.30
C LEU A 144 17.84 -4.28 -15.38
N GLN A 145 18.36 -3.35 -14.59
CA GLN A 145 17.62 -2.62 -13.56
C GLN A 145 17.75 -1.11 -13.76
N ILE A 146 16.71 -0.47 -14.26
CA ILE A 146 16.68 0.97 -14.62
C ILE A 146 15.39 1.61 -14.07
N ASN A 147 14.97 1.19 -12.87
CA ASN A 147 13.74 1.68 -12.26
C ASN A 147 13.85 3.17 -11.89
N TYR A 148 12.72 3.87 -11.70
CA TYR A 148 12.70 5.23 -11.15
C TYR A 148 13.62 6.19 -11.93
N ASN A 149 13.37 6.33 -13.22
CA ASN A 149 14.10 7.22 -14.13
C ASN A 149 13.12 7.96 -15.05
N SER A 150 13.62 8.64 -16.08
CA SER A 150 12.82 9.36 -17.09
C SER A 150 13.07 8.83 -18.51
N ILE A 151 13.30 7.51 -18.65
CA ILE A 151 13.52 6.86 -19.95
C ILE A 151 12.23 6.88 -20.77
N VAL A 152 12.34 7.24 -22.05
CA VAL A 152 11.26 7.31 -23.04
C VAL A 152 11.50 6.30 -24.17
N GLY A 153 10.59 6.22 -25.14
CA GLY A 153 10.72 5.32 -26.28
C GLY A 153 10.15 3.93 -26.01
N VAL A 154 10.55 2.96 -26.83
CA VAL A 154 10.07 1.56 -26.76
C VAL A 154 11.09 0.66 -26.09
N ILE A 155 10.66 -0.51 -25.62
CA ILE A 155 11.57 -1.57 -25.19
C ILE A 155 12.25 -2.15 -26.45
N PRO A 156 13.59 -2.16 -26.57
CA PRO A 156 14.26 -2.65 -27.77
C PRO A 156 14.06 -4.17 -27.96
N PRO A 157 13.55 -4.63 -29.11
CA PRO A 157 13.38 -6.06 -29.38
C PRO A 157 14.70 -6.85 -29.30
N LEU A 158 15.83 -6.21 -29.62
CA LEU A 158 17.17 -6.81 -29.54
C LEU A 158 17.60 -7.20 -28.12
N LEU A 159 16.91 -6.75 -27.06
CA LEU A 159 17.14 -7.27 -25.71
C LEU A 159 16.89 -8.79 -25.61
N SER A 160 16.08 -9.35 -26.52
CA SER A 160 15.89 -10.81 -26.64
C SER A 160 17.19 -11.58 -26.95
N ASN A 161 18.23 -10.92 -27.48
CA ASN A 161 19.55 -11.54 -27.71
C ASN A 161 20.33 -11.82 -26.41
N CYS A 162 19.89 -11.26 -25.28
CA CYS A 162 20.49 -11.48 -23.97
C CYS A 162 19.86 -12.71 -23.31
N SER A 163 20.16 -13.90 -23.83
CA SER A 163 19.51 -15.17 -23.43
C SER A 163 19.74 -15.59 -21.98
N HIS A 164 20.68 -14.94 -21.28
CA HIS A 164 20.94 -15.13 -19.85
C HIS A 164 20.12 -14.21 -18.94
N LEU A 165 19.25 -13.35 -19.49
CA LEU A 165 18.41 -12.46 -18.68
C LEU A 165 17.49 -13.24 -17.74
N ILE A 166 17.57 -12.86 -16.47
CA ILE A 166 16.75 -13.36 -15.36
C ILE A 166 15.79 -12.26 -14.90
N GLU A 167 16.24 -10.99 -14.97
CA GLU A 167 15.46 -9.84 -14.51
C GLU A 167 15.53 -8.69 -15.51
N ILE A 168 14.36 -8.21 -15.92
CA ILE A 168 14.18 -6.95 -16.64
C ILE A 168 13.30 -6.05 -15.78
N SER A 169 13.84 -4.92 -15.37
CA SER A 169 13.16 -3.97 -14.49
C SER A 169 13.33 -2.54 -15.00
N VAL A 170 12.25 -1.97 -15.54
CA VAL A 170 12.16 -0.59 -16.03
C VAL A 170 10.96 0.15 -15.42
N TYR A 171 10.58 -0.27 -14.21
CA TYR A 171 9.46 0.27 -13.44
C TYR A 171 9.56 1.78 -13.25
N ARG A 172 8.43 2.49 -13.35
CA ARG A 172 8.33 3.94 -13.13
C ARG A 172 9.27 4.74 -14.04
N ASN A 173 9.00 4.67 -15.33
CA ASN A 173 9.65 5.42 -16.40
C ASN A 173 8.57 6.05 -17.33
N LYS A 174 8.93 6.45 -18.54
CA LYS A 174 8.04 7.00 -19.56
C LYS A 174 8.07 6.17 -20.86
N ILE A 175 8.28 4.86 -20.73
CA ILE A 175 8.36 3.92 -21.86
C ILE A 175 6.96 3.73 -22.44
N HIS A 176 6.85 3.69 -23.76
CA HIS A 176 5.59 3.53 -24.50
C HIS A 176 5.69 2.45 -25.57
N GLY A 177 4.58 2.17 -26.26
CA GLY A 177 4.49 1.10 -27.25
C GLY A 177 4.25 -0.28 -26.62
N GLY A 178 4.22 -1.31 -27.45
CA GLY A 178 3.98 -2.68 -27.01
C GLY A 178 5.19 -3.38 -26.41
N ILE A 179 4.92 -4.42 -25.62
CA ILE A 179 5.95 -5.37 -25.18
C ILE A 179 6.39 -6.19 -26.40
N PRO A 180 7.67 -6.12 -26.84
CA PRO A 180 8.13 -6.85 -28.01
C PRO A 180 7.93 -8.35 -27.82
N SER A 181 7.32 -9.01 -28.81
CA SER A 181 7.02 -10.44 -28.75
C SER A 181 8.27 -11.32 -28.62
N GLU A 182 9.40 -10.81 -29.09
CA GLU A 182 10.72 -11.41 -29.03
C GLU A 182 11.20 -11.60 -27.58
N LEU A 183 10.77 -10.76 -26.63
CA LEU A 183 11.14 -10.91 -25.21
C LEU A 183 10.59 -12.21 -24.61
N PHE A 184 9.50 -12.74 -25.16
CA PHE A 184 8.93 -14.02 -24.72
C PHE A 184 9.76 -15.24 -25.17
N SER A 185 10.92 -15.03 -25.79
CA SER A 185 11.94 -16.06 -26.05
C SER A 185 13.00 -16.18 -24.94
N LEU A 186 12.97 -15.31 -23.91
CA LEU A 186 13.90 -15.31 -22.79
C LEU A 186 13.49 -16.34 -21.73
N TYR A 187 13.68 -17.63 -21.99
CA TYR A 187 13.19 -18.73 -21.14
C TYR A 187 13.72 -18.72 -19.69
N ASN A 188 14.84 -18.03 -19.42
CA ASN A 188 15.42 -17.89 -18.09
C ASN A 188 14.83 -16.73 -17.27
N LEU A 189 13.94 -15.92 -17.87
CA LEU A 189 13.39 -14.74 -17.23
C LEU A 189 12.51 -15.14 -16.04
N GLU A 190 12.87 -14.64 -14.86
CA GLU A 190 12.14 -14.86 -13.61
C GLU A 190 11.33 -13.64 -13.19
N SER A 191 11.73 -12.43 -13.58
CA SER A 191 11.08 -11.20 -13.15
C SER A 191 11.01 -10.17 -14.26
N LEU A 192 9.80 -9.69 -14.52
CA LEU A 192 9.50 -8.66 -15.51
C LEU A 192 8.71 -7.52 -14.87
N PHE A 193 9.40 -6.42 -14.55
CA PHE A 193 8.83 -5.22 -13.93
C PHE A 193 8.73 -4.07 -14.93
N LEU A 194 7.53 -3.83 -15.42
CA LEU A 194 7.19 -2.86 -16.46
C LEU A 194 6.12 -1.85 -16.01
N GLY A 195 5.65 -1.94 -14.77
CA GLY A 195 4.62 -1.05 -14.20
C GLY A 195 5.01 0.43 -14.15
N GLU A 196 4.01 1.30 -13.99
CA GLU A 196 4.14 2.77 -14.01
C GLU A 196 4.86 3.28 -15.27
N ASN A 197 4.33 2.96 -16.44
CA ASN A 197 4.81 3.42 -17.75
C ASN A 197 3.60 3.81 -18.65
N PHE A 198 3.85 4.02 -19.94
CA PHE A 198 2.83 4.31 -20.95
C PHE A 198 2.72 3.18 -21.99
N LEU A 199 2.97 1.92 -21.59
CA LEU A 199 2.92 0.77 -22.49
C LEU A 199 1.50 0.56 -23.04
N THR A 200 1.41 0.11 -24.29
CA THR A 200 0.15 -0.13 -25.02
C THR A 200 0.12 -1.53 -25.63
N GLY A 201 -1.01 -1.90 -26.25
CA GLY A 201 -1.18 -3.21 -26.89
C GLY A 201 -1.45 -4.32 -25.88
N SER A 202 -1.51 -5.56 -26.37
CA SER A 202 -1.88 -6.73 -25.57
C SER A 202 -0.68 -7.56 -25.11
N ILE A 203 -0.89 -8.37 -24.08
CA ILE A 203 0.05 -9.41 -23.69
C ILE A 203 -0.03 -10.53 -24.74
N SER A 204 1.07 -10.83 -25.42
CA SER A 204 1.13 -11.93 -26.39
C SER A 204 0.92 -13.28 -25.69
N SER A 205 0.21 -14.21 -26.34
CA SER A 205 0.08 -15.61 -25.89
C SER A 205 1.43 -16.33 -25.74
N ASN A 206 2.49 -15.85 -26.40
CA ASN A 206 3.85 -16.35 -26.21
C ASN A 206 4.37 -16.21 -24.77
N ILE A 207 3.72 -15.42 -23.91
CA ILE A 207 4.05 -15.30 -22.49
C ILE A 207 4.15 -16.68 -21.80
N GLY A 208 3.34 -17.66 -22.22
CA GLY A 208 3.38 -19.03 -21.68
C GLY A 208 4.71 -19.78 -21.88
N ARG A 209 5.60 -19.27 -22.74
CA ARG A 209 6.95 -19.83 -22.93
C ARG A 209 7.90 -19.50 -21.78
N LEU A 210 7.59 -18.47 -20.98
CA LEU A 210 8.44 -18.02 -19.87
C LEU A 210 8.22 -18.86 -18.60
N VAL A 211 8.42 -20.17 -18.68
CA VAL A 211 8.08 -21.14 -17.61
C VAL A 211 8.77 -20.89 -16.26
N ASN A 212 9.86 -20.10 -16.24
CA ASN A 212 10.58 -19.69 -15.03
C ASN A 212 10.08 -18.37 -14.43
N LEU A 213 9.12 -17.70 -15.07
CA LEU A 213 8.62 -16.39 -14.64
C LEU A 213 7.90 -16.51 -13.30
N LYS A 214 8.38 -15.75 -12.32
CA LYS A 214 7.84 -15.65 -10.96
C LYS A 214 7.03 -14.38 -10.78
N LYS A 215 7.47 -13.28 -11.40
CA LYS A 215 6.87 -11.96 -11.22
C LYS A 215 6.59 -11.29 -12.55
N LEU A 216 5.32 -10.98 -12.80
CA LEU A 216 4.86 -10.16 -13.92
C LEU A 216 4.13 -8.93 -13.38
N VAL A 217 4.75 -7.76 -13.55
CA VAL A 217 4.31 -6.50 -12.95
C VAL A 217 4.14 -5.46 -14.05
N LEU A 218 2.88 -5.17 -14.40
CA LEU A 218 2.43 -4.33 -15.51
C LEU A 218 1.45 -3.23 -15.07
N GLN A 219 1.20 -3.07 -13.77
CA GLN A 219 0.21 -2.11 -13.28
C GLN A 219 0.50 -0.67 -13.71
N ARG A 220 -0.56 0.15 -13.83
CA ARG A 220 -0.47 1.57 -14.20
C ARG A 220 0.21 1.76 -15.56
N ASN A 221 -0.37 1.16 -16.59
CA ASN A 221 -0.01 1.33 -18.00
C ASN A 221 -1.29 1.58 -18.83
N ASN A 222 -1.18 1.54 -20.15
CA ASN A 222 -2.29 1.68 -21.10
C ASN A 222 -2.46 0.39 -21.94
N MET A 223 -2.22 -0.77 -21.32
CA MET A 223 -2.32 -2.09 -21.95
C MET A 223 -3.78 -2.44 -22.25
N THR A 224 -4.03 -3.06 -23.41
CA THR A 224 -5.37 -3.40 -23.92
C THR A 224 -5.51 -4.89 -24.24
N GLY A 225 -6.71 -5.32 -24.62
CA GLY A 225 -7.00 -6.70 -25.02
C GLY A 225 -7.20 -7.65 -23.85
N GLU A 226 -7.29 -8.94 -24.14
CA GLU A 226 -7.57 -9.96 -23.13
C GLU A 226 -6.31 -10.37 -22.35
N ILE A 227 -6.51 -10.85 -21.12
CA ILE A 227 -5.47 -11.57 -20.38
C ILE A 227 -5.32 -12.95 -21.05
N PRO A 228 -4.16 -13.29 -21.63
CA PRO A 228 -4.01 -14.55 -22.38
C PRO A 228 -4.10 -15.76 -21.45
N THR A 229 -4.82 -16.79 -21.89
CA THR A 229 -5.01 -18.04 -21.13
C THR A 229 -3.69 -18.76 -20.83
N GLU A 230 -2.66 -18.53 -21.65
CA GLU A 230 -1.31 -19.08 -21.54
C GLU A 230 -0.58 -18.63 -20.28
N ILE A 231 -1.01 -17.56 -19.59
CA ILE A 231 -0.47 -17.20 -18.26
C ILE A 231 -0.66 -18.35 -17.27
N GLY A 232 -1.71 -19.16 -17.42
CA GLY A 232 -1.93 -20.33 -16.58
C GLY A 232 -0.90 -21.46 -16.76
N SER A 233 -0.01 -21.38 -17.74
CA SER A 233 1.13 -22.32 -17.90
C SER A 233 2.35 -21.95 -17.03
N LEU A 234 2.35 -20.76 -16.43
CA LEU A 234 3.48 -20.22 -15.66
C LEU A 234 3.45 -20.73 -14.22
N ALA A 235 3.73 -22.02 -14.02
CA ALA A 235 3.59 -22.70 -12.73
C ALA A 235 4.36 -22.06 -11.55
N ASN A 236 5.42 -21.29 -11.84
CA ASN A 236 6.23 -20.58 -10.84
C ASN A 236 5.74 -19.14 -10.55
N LEU A 237 4.71 -18.66 -11.25
CA LEU A 237 4.23 -17.29 -11.14
C LEU A 237 3.59 -17.07 -9.76
N ASN A 238 4.24 -16.23 -8.96
CA ASN A 238 3.80 -15.89 -7.61
C ASN A 238 3.26 -14.46 -7.48
N VAL A 239 3.62 -13.56 -8.40
CA VAL A 239 3.10 -12.19 -8.44
C VAL A 239 2.61 -11.88 -9.85
N LEU A 240 1.33 -11.58 -9.97
CA LEU A 240 0.68 -11.06 -11.17
C LEU A 240 -0.01 -9.73 -10.83
N ALA A 241 0.57 -8.62 -11.28
CA ALA A 241 0.04 -7.29 -11.07
C ALA A 241 -0.26 -6.61 -12.41
N LEU A 242 -1.53 -6.52 -12.78
CA LEU A 242 -2.04 -5.95 -14.03
C LEU A 242 -2.97 -4.74 -13.81
N GLY A 243 -3.15 -4.31 -12.55
CA GLY A 243 -4.13 -3.28 -12.22
C GLY A 243 -3.89 -1.92 -12.88
N VAL A 244 -4.93 -1.08 -13.00
CA VAL A 244 -4.86 0.23 -13.66
C VAL A 244 -4.36 0.11 -15.11
N ASN A 245 -5.15 -0.57 -15.94
CA ASN A 245 -4.93 -0.76 -17.38
C ASN A 245 -6.31 -0.76 -18.09
N GLN A 246 -6.34 -1.17 -19.37
CA GLN A 246 -7.55 -1.31 -20.19
C GLN A 246 -7.73 -2.78 -20.64
N PHE A 247 -7.36 -3.75 -19.78
CA PHE A 247 -7.59 -5.17 -20.08
C PHE A 247 -9.09 -5.45 -20.12
N SER A 248 -9.54 -6.15 -21.16
CA SER A 248 -10.94 -6.46 -21.45
C SER A 248 -11.19 -7.97 -21.50
N GLY A 249 -12.44 -8.39 -21.71
CA GLY A 249 -12.81 -9.80 -21.74
C GLY A 249 -12.82 -10.43 -20.35
N THR A 250 -12.81 -11.76 -20.29
CA THR A 250 -12.96 -12.50 -19.02
C THR A 250 -11.64 -12.76 -18.31
N ILE A 251 -11.70 -12.97 -16.99
CA ILE A 251 -10.56 -13.48 -16.22
C ILE A 251 -10.34 -14.96 -16.62
N PRO A 252 -9.17 -15.34 -17.17
CA PRO A 252 -8.94 -16.71 -17.61
C PRO A 252 -9.05 -17.72 -16.46
N THR A 253 -9.82 -18.79 -16.68
CA THR A 253 -9.96 -19.88 -15.70
C THR A 253 -8.63 -20.55 -15.37
N SER A 254 -7.69 -20.53 -16.32
CA SER A 254 -6.33 -21.05 -16.16
C SER A 254 -5.53 -20.33 -15.06
N LEU A 255 -5.89 -19.09 -14.69
CA LEU A 255 -5.29 -18.40 -13.55
C LEU A 255 -5.55 -19.14 -12.23
N GLY A 256 -6.68 -19.86 -12.12
CA GLY A 256 -6.98 -20.67 -10.95
C GLY A 256 -5.93 -21.75 -10.71
N ASN A 257 -5.22 -22.23 -11.73
CA ASN A 257 -4.28 -23.35 -11.62
C ASN A 257 -2.91 -22.97 -11.04
N LEU A 258 -2.66 -21.69 -10.78
CA LEU A 258 -1.34 -21.18 -10.38
C LEU A 258 -1.12 -21.30 -8.86
N SER A 259 -0.86 -22.50 -8.35
CA SER A 259 -0.75 -22.78 -6.91
C SER A 259 0.34 -21.98 -6.17
N ALA A 260 1.35 -21.49 -6.89
CA ALA A 260 2.39 -20.61 -6.35
C ALA A 260 1.96 -19.13 -6.22
N MET A 261 0.79 -18.75 -6.73
CA MET A 261 0.30 -17.37 -6.74
C MET A 261 0.12 -16.85 -5.31
N THR A 262 0.79 -15.74 -5.01
CA THR A 262 0.72 -15.03 -3.72
C THR A 262 0.02 -13.68 -3.84
N ILE A 263 0.17 -13.00 -4.98
CA ILE A 263 -0.39 -11.68 -5.24
C ILE A 263 -1.02 -11.69 -6.63
N LEU A 264 -2.34 -11.47 -6.68
CA LEU A 264 -3.11 -11.27 -7.90
C LEU A 264 -3.82 -9.92 -7.83
N THR A 265 -3.33 -8.92 -8.57
CA THR A 265 -3.96 -7.60 -8.65
C THR A 265 -4.32 -7.26 -10.10
N ILE A 266 -5.62 -7.21 -10.40
CA ILE A 266 -6.15 -6.84 -11.72
C ILE A 266 -7.21 -5.74 -11.61
N THR A 267 -7.20 -5.01 -10.48
CA THR A 267 -8.09 -3.88 -10.17
C THR A 267 -8.04 -2.79 -11.24
N LEU A 268 -9.11 -2.01 -11.41
CA LEU A 268 -9.15 -0.86 -12.34
C LEU A 268 -8.80 -1.27 -13.78
N ASN A 269 -9.63 -2.13 -14.35
CA ASN A 269 -9.56 -2.60 -15.75
C ASN A 269 -10.99 -2.66 -16.34
N GLU A 270 -11.13 -3.19 -17.56
CA GLU A 270 -12.40 -3.38 -18.26
C GLU A 270 -12.84 -4.85 -18.30
N LEU A 271 -12.38 -5.68 -17.36
CA LEU A 271 -12.67 -7.11 -17.35
C LEU A 271 -14.14 -7.38 -17.03
N GLU A 272 -14.75 -8.35 -17.71
CA GLU A 272 -16.16 -8.72 -17.62
C GLU A 272 -16.35 -10.20 -17.30
N GLY A 273 -17.62 -10.61 -17.13
CA GLY A 273 -17.97 -11.98 -16.78
C GLY A 273 -17.66 -12.34 -15.33
N SER A 274 -17.69 -13.64 -15.02
CA SER A 274 -17.56 -14.15 -13.66
C SER A 274 -16.13 -14.34 -13.20
N ILE A 275 -15.90 -14.16 -11.89
CA ILE A 275 -14.66 -14.56 -11.23
C ILE A 275 -14.52 -16.10 -11.36
N PRO A 276 -13.45 -16.62 -11.98
CA PRO A 276 -13.26 -18.04 -12.16
C PRO A 276 -12.99 -18.74 -10.82
N PRO A 277 -13.11 -20.07 -10.74
CA PRO A 277 -12.74 -20.82 -9.54
C PRO A 277 -11.27 -20.59 -9.18
N LEU A 278 -11.01 -20.04 -7.99
CA LEU A 278 -9.67 -19.75 -7.47
C LEU A 278 -9.24 -20.73 -6.36
N GLN A 279 -9.93 -21.87 -6.23
CA GLN A 279 -9.82 -22.79 -5.10
C GLN A 279 -8.42 -23.43 -4.95
N THR A 280 -7.68 -23.53 -6.04
CA THR A 280 -6.33 -24.11 -6.12
C THR A 280 -5.21 -23.11 -5.80
N LEU A 281 -5.54 -21.82 -5.59
CA LEU A 281 -4.59 -20.78 -5.20
C LEU A 281 -4.31 -20.80 -3.69
N SER A 282 -3.76 -21.90 -3.19
CA SER A 282 -3.54 -22.13 -1.77
C SER A 282 -2.55 -21.16 -1.10
N SER A 283 -1.72 -20.47 -1.89
CA SER A 283 -0.68 -19.55 -1.40
C SER A 283 -1.09 -18.07 -1.50
N LEU A 284 -2.34 -17.78 -1.91
CA LEU A 284 -2.79 -16.44 -2.26
C LEU A 284 -3.00 -15.58 -1.01
N SER A 285 -2.21 -14.51 -0.90
CA SER A 285 -2.26 -13.55 0.21
C SER A 285 -3.01 -12.26 -0.17
N VAL A 286 -2.86 -11.80 -1.42
CA VAL A 286 -3.45 -10.55 -1.91
C VAL A 286 -4.26 -10.85 -3.17
N LEU A 287 -5.53 -10.45 -3.15
CA LEU A 287 -6.44 -10.52 -4.29
C LEU A 287 -7.19 -9.20 -4.45
N GLU A 288 -6.88 -8.50 -5.53
CA GLU A 288 -7.52 -7.22 -5.87
C GLU A 288 -8.15 -7.32 -7.25
N LEU A 289 -9.48 -7.43 -7.29
CA LEU A 289 -10.28 -7.54 -8.54
C LEU A 289 -11.19 -6.32 -8.77
N GLY A 290 -11.19 -5.35 -7.86
CA GLY A 290 -12.14 -4.23 -7.83
C GLY A 290 -12.11 -3.34 -9.08
N ALA A 291 -13.13 -2.49 -9.22
CA ALA A 291 -13.25 -1.53 -10.34
C ALA A 291 -13.04 -2.18 -11.73
N ASN A 292 -13.81 -3.24 -11.99
CA ASN A 292 -13.96 -3.92 -13.28
C ASN A 292 -15.46 -4.02 -13.62
N LYS A 293 -15.79 -4.62 -14.76
CA LYS A 293 -17.17 -4.93 -15.21
C LYS A 293 -17.59 -6.37 -14.84
N LEU A 294 -17.03 -6.93 -13.77
CA LEU A 294 -17.27 -8.32 -13.36
C LEU A 294 -18.72 -8.52 -12.86
N GLU A 295 -19.28 -9.67 -13.19
CA GLU A 295 -20.65 -10.08 -12.87
C GLU A 295 -20.70 -11.53 -12.36
N GLY A 296 -21.85 -12.01 -11.90
CA GLY A 296 -21.97 -13.38 -11.39
C GLY A 296 -21.39 -13.59 -9.98
N PRO A 297 -21.56 -14.78 -9.40
CA PRO A 297 -21.35 -14.99 -7.97
C PRO A 297 -19.89 -14.85 -7.56
N ILE A 298 -19.66 -14.25 -6.39
CA ILE A 298 -18.35 -14.35 -5.73
C ILE A 298 -18.11 -15.83 -5.42
N PRO A 299 -16.93 -16.39 -5.74
CA PRO A 299 -16.64 -17.80 -5.51
C PRO A 299 -16.94 -18.19 -4.06
N SER A 300 -17.70 -19.27 -3.87
CA SER A 300 -18.18 -19.72 -2.55
C SER A 300 -17.05 -19.94 -1.54
N CYS A 301 -15.84 -20.24 -2.01
CA CYS A 301 -14.64 -20.37 -1.18
C CYS A 301 -14.21 -19.07 -0.48
N ALA A 302 -14.61 -17.90 -0.98
CA ALA A 302 -14.26 -16.62 -0.39
C ALA A 302 -15.24 -16.18 0.71
N THR A 303 -16.53 -16.51 0.60
CA THR A 303 -17.60 -16.05 1.53
C THR A 303 -18.32 -17.19 2.27
N ASN A 304 -17.80 -18.41 2.17
CA ASN A 304 -18.52 -19.64 2.56
C ASN A 304 -19.93 -19.73 1.94
N GLY A 305 -20.05 -19.38 0.66
CA GLY A 305 -21.34 -19.39 -0.05
C GLY A 305 -22.36 -18.37 0.46
N PHE A 306 -21.93 -17.22 0.98
CA PHE A 306 -22.81 -16.20 1.59
C PHE A 306 -23.59 -16.73 2.80
N ALA A 307 -22.98 -17.63 3.59
CA ALA A 307 -23.56 -18.11 4.84
C ALA A 307 -23.91 -16.95 5.78
N PHE A 308 -24.99 -17.10 6.55
CA PHE A 308 -25.48 -16.07 7.48
C PHE A 308 -24.44 -15.66 8.53
N GLU A 309 -23.59 -16.60 8.94
CA GLU A 309 -22.44 -16.36 9.84
C GLU A 309 -21.42 -15.33 9.32
N ASN A 310 -21.41 -15.08 8.02
CA ASN A 310 -20.56 -14.09 7.38
C ASN A 310 -21.31 -12.79 7.07
N LEU A 311 -22.60 -12.68 7.36
CA LEU A 311 -23.35 -11.44 7.12
C LEU A 311 -22.91 -10.36 8.13
N VAL A 312 -22.32 -9.27 7.62
CA VAL A 312 -21.94 -8.09 8.41
C VAL A 312 -23.15 -7.20 8.65
N GLY A 313 -24.05 -7.09 7.67
CA GLY A 313 -25.26 -6.28 7.80
C GLY A 313 -26.05 -6.17 6.50
N THR A 314 -27.27 -5.67 6.57
CA THR A 314 -28.16 -5.44 5.42
C THR A 314 -28.52 -3.97 5.33
N GLY A 315 -28.52 -3.41 4.11
CA GLY A 315 -28.89 -2.02 3.86
C GLY A 315 -29.71 -1.87 2.59
N SER A 316 -30.15 -0.65 2.29
CA SER A 316 -30.98 -0.31 1.12
C SER A 316 -30.38 -0.69 -0.23
N PHE A 317 -29.07 -0.92 -0.29
CA PHE A 317 -28.34 -1.31 -1.50
C PHE A 317 -27.96 -2.78 -1.56
N GLY A 318 -28.29 -3.59 -0.53
CA GLY A 318 -27.91 -5.00 -0.50
C GLY A 318 -27.44 -5.55 0.85
N SER A 319 -27.02 -6.81 0.85
CA SER A 319 -26.46 -7.53 2.01
C SER A 319 -24.94 -7.57 1.96
N VAL A 320 -24.27 -7.25 3.06
CA VAL A 320 -22.81 -7.16 3.16
C VAL A 320 -22.26 -8.40 3.84
N TYR A 321 -21.31 -9.09 3.20
CA TYR A 321 -20.73 -10.33 3.73
C TYR A 321 -19.22 -10.22 3.92
N LYS A 322 -18.75 -10.80 5.02
CA LYS A 322 -17.37 -11.04 5.38
C LYS A 322 -16.84 -12.22 4.57
N GLY A 323 -15.90 -11.97 3.68
CA GLY A 323 -15.15 -13.02 3.01
C GLY A 323 -13.79 -13.24 3.66
N ARG A 324 -13.38 -14.50 3.80
CA ARG A 324 -12.02 -14.87 4.22
C ARG A 324 -11.37 -15.67 3.11
N MET A 325 -10.18 -15.24 2.68
CA MET A 325 -9.30 -16.10 1.90
C MET A 325 -8.17 -16.61 2.80
N ARG A 326 -7.89 -17.91 2.76
CA ARG A 326 -6.93 -18.54 3.68
C ARG A 326 -5.50 -18.21 3.26
N ASP A 327 -4.85 -17.31 3.98
CA ASP A 327 -3.75 -17.72 4.86
C ASP A 327 -3.63 -16.73 6.05
N ASN A 328 -3.49 -17.26 7.26
CA ASN A 328 -3.38 -16.55 8.57
C ASN A 328 -4.51 -15.60 9.02
N GLY A 329 -5.62 -15.48 8.30
CA GLY A 329 -6.81 -14.75 8.79
C GLY A 329 -6.67 -13.23 8.81
N GLN A 330 -5.66 -12.67 8.13
CA GLN A 330 -5.35 -11.24 8.18
C GLN A 330 -5.96 -10.41 7.04
N HIS A 331 -6.38 -11.03 5.93
CA HIS A 331 -7.08 -10.33 4.85
C HIS A 331 -8.53 -10.79 4.78
N VAL A 332 -9.40 -9.96 5.34
CA VAL A 332 -10.84 -10.11 5.24
C VAL A 332 -11.31 -9.15 4.15
N ILE A 333 -12.07 -9.68 3.19
CA ILE A 333 -12.70 -8.88 2.14
C ILE A 333 -14.16 -8.65 2.50
N ILE A 334 -14.69 -7.46 2.23
CA ILE A 334 -16.12 -7.19 2.33
C ILE A 334 -16.74 -7.32 0.94
N ALA A 335 -17.76 -8.17 0.82
CA ALA A 335 -18.55 -8.34 -0.39
C ALA A 335 -19.96 -7.77 -0.19
N VAL A 336 -20.32 -6.71 -0.93
CA VAL A 336 -21.71 -6.19 -0.95
C VAL A 336 -22.51 -6.91 -2.02
N LYS A 337 -23.67 -7.50 -1.70
CA LYS A 337 -24.58 -8.15 -2.65
C LYS A 337 -25.80 -7.26 -2.89
N GLY A 338 -25.84 -6.53 -4.01
CA GLY A 338 -27.03 -5.77 -4.42
C GLY A 338 -28.19 -6.62 -4.94
N HIS A 339 -29.38 -6.02 -5.05
CA HIS A 339 -30.61 -6.68 -5.52
C HIS A 339 -30.52 -7.22 -6.96
N ASP A 340 -29.72 -6.57 -7.82
CA ASP A 340 -29.40 -7.00 -9.19
C ASP A 340 -27.97 -7.60 -9.31
N PHE A 341 -27.46 -8.19 -8.22
CA PHE A 341 -26.12 -8.75 -8.09
C PHE A 341 -24.99 -7.89 -8.69
N LYS A 342 -24.86 -6.65 -8.21
CA LYS A 342 -23.62 -5.86 -8.31
C LYS A 342 -22.86 -6.05 -7.01
N ALA A 343 -21.57 -6.39 -7.09
CA ALA A 343 -20.74 -6.58 -5.90
C ALA A 343 -19.48 -5.71 -5.90
N LEU A 344 -19.26 -5.05 -4.77
CA LEU A 344 -18.07 -4.23 -4.49
C LEU A 344 -17.22 -4.98 -3.46
N VAL A 345 -15.91 -5.02 -3.69
CA VAL A 345 -14.92 -5.66 -2.81
C VAL A 345 -14.09 -4.57 -2.15
N TYR A 346 -14.15 -4.51 -0.82
CA TYR A 346 -13.37 -3.56 0.00
C TYR A 346 -12.50 -4.29 1.02
N GLU A 347 -11.48 -3.59 1.51
CA GLU A 347 -10.80 -3.97 2.75
C GLU A 347 -11.80 -4.03 3.91
N PHE A 348 -11.69 -5.06 4.75
CA PHE A 348 -12.48 -5.16 5.95
C PHE A 348 -11.91 -4.29 7.06
N LEU A 349 -12.73 -3.33 7.49
CA LEU A 349 -12.43 -2.46 8.62
C LEU A 349 -13.00 -3.12 9.89
N PRO A 350 -12.15 -3.69 10.77
CA PRO A 350 -12.57 -4.63 11.79
C PRO A 350 -13.44 -4.04 12.89
N ASN A 351 -13.37 -2.72 13.10
CA ASN A 351 -14.15 -2.03 14.12
C ASN A 351 -15.51 -1.55 13.60
N GLY A 352 -15.93 -1.96 12.41
CA GLY A 352 -17.29 -1.68 11.91
C GLY A 352 -17.51 -0.20 11.61
N ASN A 353 -18.76 0.27 11.77
CA ASN A 353 -19.12 1.66 11.49
C ASN A 353 -19.42 2.45 12.77
N LEU A 354 -19.25 3.78 12.72
CA LEU A 354 -19.38 4.68 13.86
C LEU A 354 -20.77 4.64 14.50
N ASP A 355 -21.84 4.43 13.73
CA ASP A 355 -23.21 4.31 14.25
C ASP A 355 -23.32 3.21 15.32
N GLN A 356 -22.62 2.09 15.11
CA GLN A 356 -22.61 0.96 16.04
C GLN A 356 -21.94 1.32 17.37
N TRP A 357 -20.98 2.24 17.36
CA TRP A 357 -20.28 2.67 18.58
C TRP A 357 -21.00 3.78 19.34
N LEU A 358 -21.83 4.56 18.65
CA LEU A 358 -22.60 5.64 19.26
C LEU A 358 -23.94 5.14 19.81
N HIS A 359 -24.60 4.23 19.09
CA HIS A 359 -26.02 3.93 19.33
C HIS A 359 -26.35 2.46 19.57
N GLN A 360 -25.41 1.55 19.34
CA GLN A 360 -25.63 0.12 19.61
C GLN A 360 -24.80 -0.29 20.82
N ASN A 361 -25.46 -0.83 21.85
CA ASN A 361 -24.77 -1.36 23.03
C ASN A 361 -24.05 -2.66 22.67
N ILE A 362 -22.84 -2.56 22.12
CA ILE A 362 -21.99 -3.71 21.82
C ILE A 362 -21.40 -4.22 23.13
N ILE A 363 -21.77 -5.44 23.53
CA ILE A 363 -21.20 -6.15 24.68
C ILE A 363 -20.20 -7.17 24.12
N GLU A 364 -18.91 -6.94 24.33
CA GLU A 364 -17.85 -7.94 24.11
C GLU A 364 -17.16 -8.19 25.47
N ASP A 365 -16.99 -9.46 25.84
CA ASP A 365 -16.36 -9.89 27.10
C ASP A 365 -16.95 -9.27 28.41
N GLY A 366 -18.21 -8.85 28.38
CA GLY A 366 -18.91 -8.30 29.55
C GLY A 366 -18.68 -6.81 29.80
N GLU A 367 -17.90 -6.13 28.95
CA GLU A 367 -17.72 -4.67 28.99
C GLU A 367 -18.47 -4.00 27.83
N GLN A 368 -19.09 -2.84 28.11
CA GLN A 368 -19.77 -2.03 27.10
C GLN A 368 -18.70 -1.26 26.29
N LYS A 369 -18.62 -1.54 24.98
CA LYS A 369 -17.75 -0.78 24.07
C LYS A 369 -18.28 0.65 23.92
N ALA A 370 -17.54 1.64 24.40
CA ALA A 370 -17.87 3.05 24.30
C ALA A 370 -16.67 3.87 23.82
N LEU A 371 -16.90 4.82 22.91
CA LEU A 371 -15.86 5.76 22.47
C LEU A 371 -15.70 6.88 23.50
N HIS A 372 -14.54 6.93 24.15
CA HIS A 372 -14.18 8.04 25.04
C HIS A 372 -13.92 9.34 24.27
N LEU A 373 -13.92 10.47 25.01
CA LEU A 373 -13.86 11.82 24.46
C LEU A 373 -12.73 12.03 23.43
N MET A 374 -11.53 11.57 23.76
CA MET A 374 -10.38 11.72 22.86
C MET A 374 -10.52 10.89 21.58
N ALA A 375 -11.11 9.69 21.65
CA ALA A 375 -11.35 8.85 20.48
C ALA A 375 -12.37 9.49 19.55
N ARG A 376 -13.48 10.03 20.09
CA ARG A 376 -14.47 10.79 19.30
C ARG A 376 -13.84 12.02 18.62
N LEU A 377 -12.99 12.76 19.34
CA LEU A 377 -12.27 13.90 18.77
C LEU A 377 -11.30 13.49 17.65
N CYS A 378 -10.61 12.35 17.77
CA CYS A 378 -9.77 11.83 16.69
C CYS A 378 -10.60 11.45 15.46
N VAL A 379 -11.70 10.71 15.64
CA VAL A 379 -12.64 10.36 14.56
C VAL A 379 -13.16 11.62 13.85
N ALA A 380 -13.55 12.65 14.61
CA ALA A 380 -13.97 13.94 14.07
C ALA A 380 -12.89 14.60 13.18
N ILE A 381 -11.62 14.56 13.63
CA ILE A 381 -10.48 15.11 12.88
C ILE A 381 -10.20 14.30 11.61
N ASP A 382 -10.25 12.97 11.69
CA ASP A 382 -10.02 12.08 10.54
C ASP A 382 -11.07 12.28 9.44
N VAL A 383 -12.34 12.42 9.83
CA VAL A 383 -13.44 12.74 8.90
C VAL A 383 -13.26 14.13 8.28
N ALA A 384 -12.92 15.16 9.06
CA ALA A 384 -12.65 16.50 8.53
C ALA A 384 -11.46 16.52 7.56
N SER A 385 -10.37 15.82 7.90
CA SER A 385 -9.18 15.66 7.06
C SER A 385 -9.52 15.01 5.72
N SER A 386 -10.34 13.95 5.77
CA SER A 386 -10.82 13.25 4.58
C SER A 386 -11.66 14.17 3.68
N LEU A 387 -12.60 14.93 4.25
CA LEU A 387 -13.42 15.88 3.48
C LEU A 387 -12.58 17.03 2.89
N ASP A 388 -11.63 17.59 3.66
CA ASP A 388 -10.73 18.64 3.19
C ASP A 388 -9.90 18.16 1.99
N TYR A 389 -9.43 16.91 2.02
CA TYR A 389 -8.75 16.27 0.90
C TYR A 389 -9.67 16.16 -0.33
N LEU A 390 -10.89 15.67 -0.16
CA LEU A 390 -11.86 15.49 -1.26
C LEU A 390 -12.28 16.83 -1.89
N HIS A 391 -12.52 17.85 -1.08
CA HIS A 391 -12.95 19.19 -1.53
C HIS A 391 -11.83 19.98 -2.20
N LYS A 392 -10.56 19.65 -1.95
CA LYS A 392 -9.40 20.26 -2.62
C LYS A 392 -8.94 19.50 -3.87
N TYR A 393 -9.51 18.33 -4.12
CA TYR A 393 -9.15 17.49 -5.27
C TYR A 393 -9.35 18.22 -6.61
N LYS A 394 -8.47 17.95 -7.58
CA LYS A 394 -8.45 18.61 -8.90
C LYS A 394 -8.62 17.58 -10.03
N PRO A 395 -9.31 17.92 -11.14
CA PRO A 395 -9.78 19.25 -11.53
C PRO A 395 -11.10 19.71 -10.88
N VAL A 396 -11.91 18.78 -10.38
CA VAL A 396 -13.21 19.04 -9.74
C VAL A 396 -13.20 18.45 -8.32
N PRO A 397 -13.70 19.16 -7.30
CA PRO A 397 -13.83 18.62 -5.95
C PRO A 397 -14.74 17.38 -5.93
N ILE A 398 -14.39 16.39 -5.12
CA ILE A 398 -15.22 15.22 -4.89
C ILE A 398 -16.18 15.54 -3.74
N ILE A 399 -17.49 15.37 -3.97
CA ILE A 399 -18.53 15.68 -2.98
C ILE A 399 -19.14 14.36 -2.50
N HIS A 400 -19.16 14.13 -1.20
CA HIS A 400 -19.54 12.86 -0.58
C HIS A 400 -21.06 12.58 -0.68
N CYS A 401 -21.89 13.58 -0.41
CA CYS A 401 -23.36 13.58 -0.56
C CYS A 401 -24.17 12.66 0.38
N ASP A 402 -23.56 11.83 1.22
CA ASP A 402 -24.27 10.99 2.22
C ASP A 402 -23.46 10.81 3.51
N LEU A 403 -22.89 11.89 4.06
CA LEU A 403 -22.07 11.78 5.26
C LEU A 403 -22.94 11.61 6.51
N LYS A 404 -22.73 10.50 7.24
CA LYS A 404 -23.43 10.13 8.48
C LYS A 404 -22.65 9.02 9.22
N PRO A 405 -22.90 8.77 10.52
CA PRO A 405 -22.14 7.77 11.29
C PRO A 405 -22.08 6.37 10.65
N SER A 406 -23.15 5.89 10.02
CA SER A 406 -23.17 4.56 9.38
C SER A 406 -22.24 4.43 8.17
N ASN A 407 -21.75 5.57 7.64
CA ASN A 407 -20.85 5.62 6.49
C ASN A 407 -19.40 5.98 6.90
N VAL A 408 -19.14 6.15 8.20
CA VAL A 408 -17.79 6.29 8.74
C VAL A 408 -17.37 4.94 9.32
N LEU A 409 -16.36 4.31 8.72
CA LEU A 409 -15.84 3.01 9.13
C LEU A 409 -14.54 3.17 9.93
N LEU A 410 -14.29 2.27 10.88
CA LEU A 410 -13.13 2.32 11.77
C LEU A 410 -12.19 1.15 11.50
N ASP A 411 -10.92 1.44 11.22
CA ASP A 411 -9.89 0.42 11.06
C ASP A 411 -9.40 -0.15 12.40
N SER A 412 -8.40 -1.04 12.36
CA SER A 412 -7.83 -1.67 13.57
C SER A 412 -7.20 -0.67 14.56
N ASP A 413 -6.76 0.49 14.08
CA ASP A 413 -6.13 1.55 14.88
C ASP A 413 -7.13 2.64 15.30
N MET A 414 -8.44 2.41 15.08
CA MET A 414 -9.53 3.36 15.34
C MET A 414 -9.45 4.64 14.51
N VAL A 415 -8.73 4.59 13.38
CA VAL A 415 -8.71 5.68 12.39
C VAL A 415 -10.00 5.63 11.58
N ALA A 416 -10.60 6.79 11.37
CA ALA A 416 -11.87 6.88 10.65
C ALA A 416 -11.68 6.99 9.13
N HIS A 417 -12.40 6.14 8.40
CA HIS A 417 -12.42 6.08 6.94
C HIS A 417 -13.83 6.37 6.44
N ILE A 418 -13.99 7.38 5.61
CA ILE A 418 -15.29 7.69 5.00
C ILE A 418 -15.56 6.68 3.86
N SER A 419 -16.72 6.02 3.90
CA SER A 419 -17.16 4.99 2.94
C SER A 419 -18.39 5.43 2.13
N LYS A 420 -18.71 4.71 1.06
CA LYS A 420 -19.82 5.02 0.12
C LYS A 420 -19.66 6.35 -0.63
N LEU A 421 -18.43 6.66 -1.06
CA LEU A 421 -18.20 7.72 -2.05
C LEU A 421 -18.99 7.43 -3.32
N LYS A 422 -20.00 8.25 -3.63
CA LYS A 422 -20.62 8.25 -4.96
C LYS A 422 -19.60 8.81 -5.94
N TRP A 423 -18.92 7.96 -6.70
CA TRP A 423 -18.14 8.42 -7.85
C TRP A 423 -19.11 8.95 -8.91
N SER A 424 -19.42 10.24 -8.89
CA SER A 424 -20.10 10.90 -10.01
C SER A 424 -19.11 11.18 -11.14
N PHE A 425 -18.55 10.11 -11.71
CA PHE A 425 -18.03 10.15 -13.06
C PHE A 425 -18.76 9.05 -13.81
N VAL A 426 -19.66 9.46 -14.71
CA VAL A 426 -20.56 8.64 -15.53
C VAL A 426 -21.80 8.15 -14.79
N ILE A 427 -22.85 8.99 -14.77
CA ILE A 427 -24.23 8.65 -15.17
C ILE A 427 -25.06 9.93 -15.03
N ASP A 428 -25.68 10.32 -16.13
CA ASP A 428 -26.77 11.31 -16.17
C ASP A 428 -27.84 10.98 -15.11
N TYR A 429 -28.28 12.02 -14.41
CA TYR A 429 -29.70 12.22 -14.10
C TYR A 429 -30.42 11.04 -13.43
N LEU A 430 -30.15 10.73 -12.15
CA LEU A 430 -31.13 10.20 -11.17
C LEU A 430 -30.44 9.80 -9.86
N ILE A 431 -30.71 10.56 -8.80
CA ILE A 431 -31.05 10.19 -7.42
C ILE A 431 -30.65 11.39 -6.53
N SER A 432 -31.47 12.43 -6.65
CA SER A 432 -31.63 13.48 -5.65
C SER A 432 -32.66 12.97 -4.63
N VAL A 433 -32.23 12.22 -3.62
CA VAL A 433 -33.09 11.97 -2.45
C VAL A 433 -32.19 11.77 -1.22
N TYR A 434 -32.50 12.48 -0.13
CA TYR A 434 -32.01 12.32 1.25
C TYR A 434 -30.89 13.24 1.78
N ILE A 435 -30.81 14.50 1.32
CA ILE A 435 -30.35 15.61 2.17
C ILE A 435 -31.43 16.70 2.09
N LEU A 436 -31.82 17.26 3.24
CA LEU A 436 -32.91 18.25 3.38
C LEU A 436 -32.75 19.45 2.43
N GLU A 437 -31.51 19.78 2.06
CA GLU A 437 -31.16 20.83 1.09
C GLU A 437 -31.29 20.39 -0.38
N TYR A 438 -31.06 19.11 -0.72
CA TYR A 438 -31.12 18.58 -2.09
C TYR A 438 -32.52 18.07 -2.50
N GLY A 439 -33.39 17.80 -1.53
CA GLY A 439 -34.80 17.44 -1.78
C GLY A 439 -35.64 18.59 -2.36
N LEU A 440 -35.12 19.81 -2.37
CA LEU A 440 -35.76 21.02 -2.91
C LEU A 440 -35.20 21.46 -4.28
N GLY A 441 -34.29 20.68 -4.88
CA GLY A 441 -33.74 20.96 -6.21
C GLY A 441 -32.48 21.84 -6.24
N ASN A 442 -31.78 22.01 -5.11
CA ASN A 442 -30.50 22.71 -5.07
C ASN A 442 -29.35 21.87 -5.64
N GLU A 443 -28.33 22.53 -6.20
CA GLU A 443 -27.14 21.89 -6.77
C GLU A 443 -26.26 21.25 -5.69
N VAL A 444 -25.75 20.05 -5.99
CA VAL A 444 -24.79 19.34 -5.15
C VAL A 444 -23.53 20.20 -4.95
N SER A 445 -23.17 20.47 -3.70
CA SER A 445 -22.03 21.34 -3.37
C SER A 445 -21.22 20.83 -2.18
N ILE A 446 -19.97 21.31 -2.09
CA ILE A 446 -19.09 21.06 -0.92
C ILE A 446 -19.72 21.56 0.39
N HIS A 447 -20.59 22.56 0.35
CA HIS A 447 -21.27 23.10 1.53
C HIS A 447 -22.28 22.12 2.12
N GLY A 448 -22.87 21.24 1.30
CA GLY A 448 -23.75 20.18 1.80
C GLY A 448 -22.99 19.14 2.61
N ASP A 449 -21.78 18.77 2.20
CA ASP A 449 -20.90 17.89 2.98
C ASP A 449 -20.50 18.55 4.31
N VAL A 450 -20.20 19.86 4.30
CA VAL A 450 -19.87 20.63 5.52
C VAL A 450 -21.06 20.65 6.49
N TYR A 451 -22.28 20.84 5.99
CA TYR A 451 -23.48 20.77 6.81
C TYR A 451 -23.65 19.39 7.45
N SER A 452 -23.56 18.32 6.65
CA SER A 452 -23.63 16.94 7.16
C SER A 452 -22.52 16.64 8.17
N TYR A 453 -21.32 17.20 7.98
CA TYR A 453 -20.22 17.10 8.93
C TYR A 453 -20.55 17.78 10.26
N GLY A 454 -21.16 18.96 10.22
CA GLY A 454 -21.65 19.66 11.41
C GLY A 454 -22.64 18.81 12.19
N ILE A 455 -23.66 18.26 11.53
CA ILE A 455 -24.65 17.36 12.17
C ILE A 455 -23.99 16.10 12.75
N LEU A 456 -23.02 15.51 12.03
CA LEU A 456 -22.26 14.35 12.52
C LEU A 456 -21.48 14.66 13.80
N LEU A 457 -20.91 15.87 13.94
CA LEU A 457 -20.30 16.31 15.21
C LEU A 457 -21.33 16.42 16.33
N LEU A 458 -22.48 17.04 16.06
CA LEU A 458 -23.52 17.19 17.08
C LEU A 458 -24.03 15.83 17.57
N GLU A 459 -24.32 14.91 16.65
CA GLU A 459 -24.72 13.53 16.96
C GLU A 459 -23.64 12.79 17.76
N MET A 460 -22.37 12.91 17.35
CA MET A 460 -21.26 12.22 17.99
C MET A 460 -21.04 12.65 19.45
N PHE A 461 -21.30 13.91 19.81
CA PHE A 461 -21.00 14.41 21.16
C PHE A 461 -22.22 14.53 22.07
N THR A 462 -23.43 14.53 21.51
CA THR A 462 -24.68 14.42 22.28
C THR A 462 -25.13 12.98 22.46
N GLY A 463 -24.75 12.07 21.56
CA GLY A 463 -25.26 10.70 21.52
C GLY A 463 -26.70 10.60 20.97
N ASN A 464 -27.26 11.71 20.47
CA ASN A 464 -28.63 11.77 19.98
C ASN A 464 -28.68 11.72 18.46
N ARG A 465 -29.58 10.91 17.90
CA ARG A 465 -29.78 10.86 16.44
C ARG A 465 -30.61 12.07 16.00
N PRO A 466 -30.30 12.69 14.85
CA PRO A 466 -31.17 13.72 14.25
C PRO A 466 -32.60 13.22 13.96
N THR A 467 -32.80 11.90 13.90
CA THR A 467 -34.07 11.23 13.61
C THR A 467 -34.75 10.67 14.86
N ASP A 468 -34.25 10.94 16.07
CA ASP A 468 -34.97 10.50 17.26
C ASP A 468 -36.31 11.22 17.36
N SER A 469 -37.34 10.53 17.84
CA SER A 469 -38.72 11.04 17.89
C SER A 469 -38.87 12.36 18.66
N GLU A 470 -37.91 12.68 19.53
CA GLU A 470 -37.84 13.95 20.26
C GLU A 470 -37.58 15.16 19.35
N PHE A 471 -36.98 14.94 18.17
CA PHE A 471 -36.62 15.99 17.21
C PHE A 471 -37.53 16.05 15.97
N GLU A 472 -38.31 15.00 15.68
CA GLU A 472 -39.16 14.91 14.48
C GLU A 472 -40.36 15.88 14.48
N GLU A 473 -40.84 16.35 15.65
CA GLU A 473 -42.08 17.14 15.75
C GLU A 473 -41.94 18.56 16.34
N THR A 474 -40.76 18.98 16.84
CA THR A 474 -40.64 20.29 17.54
C THR A 474 -39.40 21.12 17.18
N ILE A 475 -38.18 20.58 17.33
CA ILE A 475 -36.92 21.32 17.19
C ILE A 475 -35.85 20.33 16.69
N GLY A 476 -35.12 20.64 15.61
CA GLY A 476 -34.05 19.77 15.09
C GLY A 476 -32.80 19.72 16.00
N LEU A 477 -31.97 18.68 15.87
CA LEU A 477 -30.77 18.47 16.72
C LEU A 477 -29.85 19.70 16.80
N ARG A 478 -29.65 20.42 15.69
CA ARG A 478 -28.87 21.67 15.67
C ARG A 478 -29.43 22.70 16.66
N GLU A 479 -30.73 22.94 16.56
CA GLU A 479 -31.41 23.97 17.36
C GLU A 479 -31.49 23.55 18.83
N TYR A 480 -31.65 22.25 19.11
CA TYR A 480 -31.53 21.69 20.45
C TYR A 480 -30.16 21.98 21.09
N VAL A 481 -29.07 21.78 20.34
CA VAL A 481 -27.72 22.09 20.83
C VAL A 481 -27.51 23.60 20.97
N LEU A 482 -28.00 24.39 20.01
CA LEU A 482 -27.88 25.85 20.04
C LEU A 482 -28.53 26.45 21.29
N MET A 483 -29.69 25.94 21.69
CA MET A 483 -30.41 26.35 22.91
C MET A 483 -29.72 25.93 24.22
N ALA A 484 -28.73 25.04 24.16
CA ALA A 484 -27.97 24.59 25.32
C ALA A 484 -26.61 25.28 25.46
N LEU A 485 -26.05 25.81 24.37
CA LEU A 485 -24.74 26.46 24.39
C LEU A 485 -24.80 27.89 24.97
N PRO A 486 -23.77 28.31 25.74
CA PRO A 486 -22.67 27.51 26.29
C PRO A 486 -23.00 26.88 27.66
N ASP A 487 -24.09 27.30 28.31
CA ASP A 487 -24.27 27.13 29.76
C ASP A 487 -24.86 25.78 30.22
N ARG A 488 -25.43 24.98 29.30
CA ARG A 488 -26.11 23.70 29.61
C ARG A 488 -25.53 22.51 28.85
N VAL A 489 -24.26 22.59 28.47
CA VAL A 489 -23.57 21.53 27.69
C VAL A 489 -23.49 20.22 28.46
N ASP A 490 -23.36 20.27 29.79
CA ASP A 490 -23.33 19.11 30.67
C ASP A 490 -24.58 18.23 30.60
N VAL A 491 -25.74 18.84 30.32
CA VAL A 491 -27.03 18.14 30.23
C VAL A 491 -27.19 17.42 28.88
N ILE A 492 -26.76 18.08 27.79
CA ILE A 492 -26.97 17.58 26.43
C ILE A 492 -25.85 16.66 25.93
N THR A 493 -24.73 16.62 26.64
CA THR A 493 -23.58 15.79 26.29
C THR A 493 -23.89 14.32 26.58
N ASP A 494 -23.38 13.42 25.74
CA ASP A 494 -23.41 11.99 26.02
C ASP A 494 -22.76 11.71 27.39
N GLN A 495 -23.56 11.21 28.33
CA GLN A 495 -23.13 11.02 29.71
C GLN A 495 -21.96 10.04 29.84
N GLN A 496 -21.72 9.15 28.87
CA GLN A 496 -20.55 8.29 28.83
C GLN A 496 -19.24 9.08 28.66
N LEU A 497 -19.28 10.27 28.06
CA LEU A 497 -18.13 11.17 27.94
C LEU A 497 -17.79 11.86 29.26
N LEU A 498 -18.81 12.06 30.11
CA LEU A 498 -18.69 12.75 31.39
C LEU A 498 -18.53 11.80 32.59
N ALA A 499 -18.74 10.49 32.39
CA ALA A 499 -18.57 9.48 33.43
C ALA A 499 -17.11 9.38 33.89
N GLU A 500 -16.94 9.22 35.20
CA GLU A 500 -15.69 8.82 35.86
C GLU A 500 -15.85 7.33 36.16
N LYS A 501 -14.85 6.49 35.82
CA LYS A 501 -14.91 5.08 36.22
C LYS A 501 -14.88 5.02 37.75
N GLU A 502 -15.96 4.56 38.39
CA GLU A 502 -15.90 4.12 39.78
C GLU A 502 -15.02 2.88 39.83
N GLU A 503 -13.76 3.03 40.22
CA GLU A 503 -12.93 1.88 40.57
C GLU A 503 -13.52 1.23 41.82
N GLY A 504 -14.06 0.02 41.64
CA GLY A 504 -14.53 -0.84 42.71
C GLY A 504 -13.44 -1.03 43.76
N GLU A 505 -13.84 -0.87 45.01
CA GLU A 505 -13.06 -0.97 46.25
C GLU A 505 -11.92 -2.00 46.18
N THR A 506 -10.67 -1.53 46.18
CA THR A 506 -9.62 -1.97 47.11
C THR A 506 -8.38 -1.09 46.96
N GLY A 507 -8.21 -0.18 47.92
CA GLY A 507 -6.92 0.28 48.45
C GLY A 507 -5.83 0.73 47.48
N THR A 508 -5.53 2.03 47.59
CA THR A 508 -4.26 2.76 47.28
C THR A 508 -4.16 3.53 45.95
N SER A 509 -4.24 4.86 46.14
CA SER A 509 -3.65 5.97 45.38
C SER A 509 -4.21 6.35 44.00
N ASN A 510 -5.07 7.38 44.04
CA ASN A 510 -5.46 8.36 43.01
C ASN A 510 -4.69 8.29 41.68
N SER A 511 -5.35 7.75 40.66
CA SER A 511 -5.07 7.99 39.26
C SER A 511 -5.74 9.31 38.82
N GLY A 512 -5.00 10.19 38.15
CA GLY A 512 -5.45 11.54 37.74
C GLY A 512 -6.66 11.54 36.81
N SER A 513 -7.85 11.64 37.39
CA SER A 513 -9.10 11.89 36.66
C SER A 513 -9.14 13.34 36.19
N ILE A 514 -9.20 13.55 34.87
CA ILE A 514 -9.39 14.88 34.26
C ILE A 514 -10.68 15.49 34.79
N SER A 515 -10.61 16.71 35.32
CA SER A 515 -11.77 17.44 35.82
C SER A 515 -12.91 17.47 34.80
N ARG A 516 -14.13 17.17 35.28
CA ARG A 516 -15.39 17.27 34.52
C ARG A 516 -15.51 18.60 33.76
N ASP A 517 -15.04 19.69 34.36
CA ASP A 517 -15.08 21.04 33.76
C ASP A 517 -14.23 21.14 32.49
N VAL A 518 -13.07 20.47 32.46
CA VAL A 518 -12.18 20.44 31.29
C VAL A 518 -12.82 19.64 30.15
N LYS A 519 -13.49 18.54 30.47
CA LYS A 519 -14.25 17.75 29.49
C LYS A 519 -15.40 18.58 28.91
N ILE A 520 -16.18 19.25 29.77
CA ILE A 520 -17.28 20.12 29.35
C ILE A 520 -16.75 21.23 28.44
N ALA A 521 -15.70 21.96 28.83
CA ALA A 521 -15.14 23.04 28.01
C ALA A 521 -14.63 22.56 26.64
N CYS A 522 -14.03 21.36 26.59
CA CYS A 522 -13.61 20.72 25.35
C CYS A 522 -14.82 20.43 24.45
N ILE A 523 -15.86 19.81 25.00
CA ILE A 523 -17.09 19.45 24.29
C ILE A 523 -17.84 20.71 23.83
N THR A 524 -17.94 21.75 24.65
CA THR A 524 -18.49 23.06 24.29
C THR A 524 -17.82 23.61 23.03
N SER A 525 -16.48 23.55 22.97
CA SER A 525 -15.73 24.02 21.81
C SER A 525 -16.01 23.18 20.55
N ILE A 526 -16.16 21.87 20.70
CA ILE A 526 -16.47 20.96 19.57
C ILE A 526 -17.90 21.18 19.06
N LEU A 527 -18.86 21.34 19.96
CA LEU A 527 -20.26 21.63 19.60
C LEU A 527 -20.38 22.98 18.89
N GLN A 528 -19.59 23.99 19.28
CA GLN A 528 -19.52 25.27 18.56
C GLN A 528 -19.04 25.09 17.11
N VAL A 529 -18.01 24.27 16.87
CA VAL A 529 -17.59 23.90 15.50
C VAL A 529 -18.75 23.24 14.74
N GLY A 530 -19.45 22.30 15.39
CA GLY A 530 -20.62 21.63 14.82
C GLY A 530 -21.74 22.59 14.41
N ILE A 531 -22.05 23.59 15.24
CA ILE A 531 -23.02 24.66 14.94
C ILE A 531 -22.55 25.48 13.74
N CYS A 532 -21.29 25.95 13.73
CA CYS A 532 -20.76 26.76 12.64
C CYS A 532 -20.69 26.01 11.30
N CYS A 533 -20.42 24.70 11.31
CA CYS A 533 -20.47 23.88 10.08
C CYS A 533 -21.90 23.64 9.59
N SER A 534 -22.89 23.65 10.47
CA SER A 534 -24.29 23.36 10.15
C SER A 534 -25.18 24.62 10.03
N GLU A 535 -24.58 25.78 9.74
CA GLU A 535 -25.35 27.00 9.43
C GLU A 535 -26.33 26.78 8.27
N GLU A 536 -27.52 27.38 8.36
CA GLU A 536 -28.56 27.21 7.34
C GLU A 536 -28.09 27.75 5.99
N THR A 537 -27.47 28.94 5.99
CA THR A 537 -26.92 29.57 4.80
C THR A 537 -25.57 28.94 4.42
N PRO A 538 -25.40 28.39 3.20
CA PRO A 538 -24.14 27.77 2.78
C PRO A 538 -22.90 28.64 2.94
N MET A 539 -23.00 29.94 2.65
CA MET A 539 -21.88 30.88 2.67
C MET A 539 -21.43 31.25 4.09
N ASP A 540 -22.28 31.01 5.09
CA ASP A 540 -21.97 31.29 6.50
C ASP A 540 -21.38 30.05 7.19
N ARG A 541 -21.36 28.89 6.52
CA ARG A 541 -20.80 27.65 7.06
C ARG A 541 -19.28 27.75 7.17
N LEU A 542 -18.74 27.33 8.31
CA LEU A 542 -17.29 27.25 8.55
C LEU A 542 -16.66 26.29 7.52
N PRO A 543 -15.71 26.76 6.67
CA PRO A 543 -15.05 25.90 5.69
C PRO A 543 -14.38 24.69 6.35
N ILE A 544 -14.45 23.52 5.71
CA ILE A 544 -13.97 22.27 6.33
C ILE A 544 -12.49 22.33 6.74
N GLY A 545 -11.66 23.01 5.94
CA GLY A 545 -10.24 23.18 6.25
C GLY A 545 -9.98 24.08 7.46
N ASP A 546 -10.91 24.96 7.83
CA ASP A 546 -10.83 25.78 9.04
C ASP A 546 -11.42 25.03 10.24
N ALA A 547 -12.53 24.31 10.06
CA ALA A 547 -13.06 23.39 11.07
C ALA A 547 -12.00 22.35 11.51
N LEU A 548 -11.24 21.79 10.55
CA LEU A 548 -10.12 20.88 10.82
C LEU A 548 -9.06 21.52 11.74
N LYS A 549 -8.66 22.76 11.45
CA LYS A 549 -7.67 23.49 12.26
C LYS A 549 -8.19 23.75 13.67
N GLU A 550 -9.46 24.11 13.81
CA GLU A 550 -10.08 24.35 15.12
C GLU A 550 -10.13 23.07 15.96
N LEU A 551 -10.54 21.95 15.38
CA LEU A 551 -10.55 20.65 16.08
C LEU A 551 -9.14 20.19 16.48
N GLN A 552 -8.15 20.40 15.61
CA GLN A 552 -6.75 20.13 15.95
C GLN A 552 -6.26 21.03 17.10
N ALA A 553 -6.66 22.29 17.12
CA ALA A 553 -6.35 23.22 18.21
C ALA A 553 -7.03 22.82 19.53
N ILE A 554 -8.30 22.40 19.49
CA ILE A 554 -9.04 21.85 20.63
C ILE A 554 -8.32 20.63 21.18
N ARG A 555 -7.94 19.67 20.32
CA ARG A 555 -7.14 18.50 20.69
C ARG A 555 -5.83 18.87 21.38
N GLY A 556 -5.11 19.85 20.82
CA GLY A 556 -3.87 20.36 21.40
C GLY A 556 -4.05 20.98 22.79
N LYS A 557 -5.14 21.73 23.02
CA LYS A 557 -5.48 22.27 24.34
C LYS A 557 -5.81 21.16 25.33
N PHE A 558 -6.63 20.19 24.93
CA PHE A 558 -7.02 19.07 25.78
C PHE A 558 -5.80 18.22 26.22
N LEU A 559 -4.86 17.93 25.29
CA LEU A 559 -3.62 17.22 25.59
C LEU A 559 -2.67 17.97 26.54
N LYS A 560 -2.66 19.32 26.48
CA LYS A 560 -1.88 20.13 27.43
C LYS A 560 -2.42 20.01 28.85
N HIS A 561 -3.74 19.95 29.03
CA HIS A 561 -4.35 19.75 30.35
C HIS A 561 -4.01 18.37 30.94
N LEU A 562 -4.07 17.33 30.09
CA LEU A 562 -3.59 15.97 30.42
C LEU A 562 -2.12 15.96 30.88
N SER A 563 -1.27 16.75 30.22
CA SER A 563 0.16 16.82 30.56
C SER A 563 0.46 17.67 31.80
N SER A 564 -0.37 18.68 32.11
CA SER A 564 -0.18 19.57 33.25
C SER A 564 -0.61 18.97 34.59
N GLU A 565 -1.59 18.06 34.61
CA GLU A 565 -1.97 17.34 35.83
C GLU A 565 -0.92 16.29 36.23
N GLY A 566 -0.25 15.65 35.26
CA GLY A 566 0.86 14.71 35.53
C GLY A 566 2.17 15.37 36.02
N ALA A 567 2.31 16.70 35.93
CA ALA A 567 3.52 17.41 36.33
C ALA A 567 3.55 17.83 37.81
N MET A 568 2.44 17.74 38.55
CA MET A 568 2.40 18.05 39.99
C MET A 568 2.78 16.89 40.91
N GLU A 569 2.96 15.65 40.40
CA GLU A 569 3.22 14.48 41.25
C GLU A 569 4.61 13.82 41.12
N HIS A 570 5.50 14.27 40.24
CA HIS A 570 6.83 13.65 40.11
C HIS A 570 7.98 14.54 40.54
N HIS A 571 8.15 14.66 41.87
CA HIS A 571 9.47 14.84 42.47
C HIS A 571 9.82 13.65 43.37
N HIS A 572 9.78 12.42 42.84
CA HIS A 572 10.72 11.35 43.21
C HIS A 572 10.64 10.14 42.25
N GLN A 573 11.83 9.70 41.85
CA GLN A 573 12.23 8.41 41.26
C GLN A 573 11.84 8.07 39.82
N ALA A 574 12.79 7.39 39.18
CA ALA A 574 12.93 7.18 37.75
C ALA A 574 12.52 5.76 37.32
N THR A 575 12.20 5.66 36.02
CA THR A 575 12.21 4.48 35.09
C THR A 575 11.26 3.31 35.38
N GLU A 576 10.15 3.19 34.63
CA GLU A 576 9.89 2.20 33.55
C GLU A 576 8.44 2.26 33.01
N GLU A 577 8.32 2.12 31.68
CA GLU A 577 7.21 1.75 30.75
C GLU A 577 5.70 1.90 31.08
N LEU A 578 4.94 2.55 30.17
CA LEU A 578 3.97 1.89 29.26
C LEU A 578 3.22 2.86 28.30
N LYS A 579 3.41 2.59 27.00
CA LYS A 579 2.55 2.82 25.81
C LYS A 579 1.30 3.71 25.94
N ILE A 580 1.47 5.02 25.74
CA ILE A 580 0.44 5.91 25.18
C ILE A 580 1.12 6.70 24.07
N ASN A 581 1.03 6.23 22.82
CA ASN A 581 1.42 7.01 21.64
C ASN A 581 0.97 6.25 20.38
N ASN A 582 -0.12 6.71 19.75
CA ASN A 582 -0.37 6.51 18.32
C ASN A 582 -1.36 7.58 17.79
N CYS A 583 -1.05 8.85 18.04
CA CYS A 583 -1.67 9.98 17.32
C CYS A 583 -0.61 11.04 16.92
N SER A 584 0.64 10.59 16.78
CA SER A 584 1.83 11.42 16.57
C SER A 584 2.60 10.99 15.31
N ARG A 585 1.91 10.92 14.16
CA ARG A 585 2.46 10.78 12.79
C ARG A 585 1.34 11.25 11.84
N ASP A 586 1.48 12.09 10.82
CA ASP A 586 2.55 12.85 10.20
C ASP A 586 1.90 14.14 9.64
N THR A 587 2.64 15.26 9.62
CA THR A 587 2.29 16.52 8.94
C THR A 587 2.51 16.47 7.44
#